data_AF-A0A3M1G102-F1
#
_entry.id   AF-A0A3M1G102-F1
#
_cell.length_a   1.000
_cell.length_b   1.000
_cell.length_c   1.000
_cell.angle_alpha   90.00
_cell.angle_beta   90.00
_cell.angle_gamma   90.00
#
_symmetry.space_group_name_H-M   'P 1'
#
loop_
_entity.id
_entity.type
_entity.pdbx_description
1 polymer ?
#
loop_
_entity_poly.entity_id
_entity_poly.type
_entity_poly.pdbx_seq_one_letter_code
_entity_poly.pdbx_strand_id
1 'polypeptide(L)'
;MRFGLGVVVAFLAGAIPFAVWLGRLAGVDPRQVGDGNPGATNAWKAGGWRLGLPVLLLDFAKAATPVAIARQLWAWDGPWLVAVALAPVLGHRFSPFLRGQGGKGVAAVFGVWTGLTLAEGPLVMGIVMAMALLGLRWRDGWAVLAGQAALLVDLMWRGHPLEMWPIWLALTGLLAWSYRDDLGQSPRRPIRAAAQKSPHSRG
;
A
#
# COMPACT_ATOMS: atom_id res chain seq x y z
N MET A 1 10.34 -13.25 24.64
CA MET A 1 8.88 -13.48 24.44
C MET A 1 8.13 -12.24 23.95
N ARG A 2 8.25 -11.06 24.60
CA ARG A 2 7.51 -9.84 24.20
C ARG A 2 7.68 -9.43 22.73
N PHE A 3 8.90 -9.52 22.19
CA PHE A 3 9.18 -9.10 20.82
C PHE A 3 8.53 -10.01 19.78
N GLY A 4 8.76 -11.32 19.88
CA GLY A 4 8.15 -12.30 18.98
C GLY A 4 6.62 -12.27 19.01
N LEU A 5 6.01 -12.10 20.18
CA LEU A 5 4.56 -11.96 20.29
C LEU A 5 4.06 -10.71 19.55
N GLY A 6 4.73 -9.56 19.73
CA GLY A 6 4.34 -8.33 19.03
C GLY A 6 4.45 -8.45 17.50
N VAL A 7 5.47 -9.15 16.99
CA VAL A 7 5.61 -9.44 15.55
C VAL A 7 4.44 -10.30 15.04
N VAL A 8 4.07 -11.35 15.78
CA VAL A 8 2.93 -12.22 15.42
C VAL A 8 1.62 -11.44 15.45
N VAL A 9 1.39 -10.63 16.47
CA VAL A 9 0.18 -9.78 16.58
C VAL A 9 0.12 -8.78 15.44
N ALA A 10 1.24 -8.14 15.08
CA ALA A 10 1.31 -7.20 13.96
C ALA A 10 0.99 -7.90 12.62
N PHE A 11 1.51 -9.12 12.42
CA PHE A 11 1.20 -9.92 11.23
C PHE A 11 -0.30 -10.25 11.15
N LEU A 12 -0.89 -10.75 12.25
CA LEU A 12 -2.30 -11.11 12.29
C LEU A 12 -3.22 -9.90 12.10
N ALA A 13 -2.87 -8.75 12.69
CA ALA A 13 -3.57 -7.49 12.47
C ALA A 13 -3.54 -7.09 10.97
N GLY A 14 -2.36 -7.17 10.35
CA GLY A 14 -2.19 -6.96 8.90
C GLY A 14 -3.00 -7.92 8.04
N ALA A 15 -3.14 -9.17 8.47
CA ALA A 15 -3.84 -10.21 7.73
C ALA A 15 -5.35 -10.00 7.60
N ILE A 16 -5.97 -9.15 8.43
CA ILE A 16 -7.41 -8.92 8.40
C ILE A 16 -7.83 -8.35 7.02
N PRO A 17 -8.68 -9.04 6.24
CA PRO A 17 -8.99 -8.65 4.86
C PRO A 17 -10.20 -7.71 4.79
N PHE A 18 -10.05 -6.49 5.30
CA PHE A 18 -11.15 -5.50 5.39
C PHE A 18 -11.87 -5.25 4.06
N ALA A 19 -11.15 -5.21 2.94
CA ALA A 19 -11.77 -5.07 1.62
C ALA A 19 -12.83 -6.15 1.36
N VAL A 20 -12.50 -7.42 1.63
CA VAL A 20 -13.41 -8.55 1.40
C VAL A 20 -14.54 -8.56 2.41
N TRP A 21 -14.25 -8.31 3.69
CA TRP A 21 -15.28 -8.33 4.75
C TRP A 21 -16.29 -7.20 4.56
N LEU A 22 -15.82 -5.95 4.40
CA LEU A 22 -16.71 -4.82 4.18
C LEU A 22 -17.42 -4.90 2.83
N GLY A 23 -16.75 -5.44 1.80
CA GLY A 23 -17.39 -5.70 0.51
C GLY A 23 -18.58 -6.63 0.66
N ARG A 24 -18.41 -7.77 1.34
CA ARG A 24 -19.48 -8.73 1.59
C ARG A 24 -20.64 -8.11 2.38
N LEU A 25 -20.36 -7.30 3.38
CA LEU A 25 -21.39 -6.57 4.14
C LEU A 25 -22.15 -5.57 3.25
N ALA A 26 -21.49 -5.00 2.26
CA ALA A 26 -22.09 -4.12 1.25
C ALA A 26 -22.71 -4.87 0.05
N GLY A 27 -22.73 -6.21 0.06
CA GLY A 27 -23.28 -7.02 -1.02
C GLY A 27 -22.44 -7.07 -2.30
N VAL A 28 -21.16 -6.69 -2.25
CA VAL A 28 -20.24 -6.67 -3.41
C VAL A 28 -18.95 -7.44 -3.11
N ASP A 29 -18.20 -7.83 -4.14
CA ASP A 29 -16.88 -8.44 -3.97
C ASP A 29 -15.80 -7.62 -4.67
N PRO A 30 -14.93 -6.90 -3.94
CA PRO A 30 -13.82 -6.13 -4.52
C PRO A 30 -12.85 -6.97 -5.36
N ARG A 31 -12.87 -8.29 -5.25
CA ARG A 31 -12.01 -9.18 -6.06
C ARG A 31 -12.56 -9.43 -7.47
N GLN A 32 -13.79 -9.02 -7.75
CA GLN A 32 -14.44 -9.18 -9.06
C GLN A 32 -14.27 -7.97 -9.97
N VAL A 33 -13.52 -6.94 -9.53
CA VAL A 33 -13.32 -5.70 -10.30
C VAL A 33 -11.83 -5.37 -10.46
N GLY A 34 -11.52 -4.56 -11.47
CA GLY A 34 -10.16 -4.07 -11.70
C GLY A 34 -9.18 -5.20 -11.96
N ASP A 35 -8.13 -5.28 -11.14
CA ASP A 35 -7.08 -6.30 -11.22
C ASP A 35 -7.31 -7.47 -10.25
N GLY A 36 -8.49 -7.56 -9.63
CA GLY A 36 -8.88 -8.63 -8.71
C GLY A 36 -8.25 -8.57 -7.32
N ASN A 37 -7.36 -7.60 -7.05
CA ASN A 37 -6.73 -7.50 -5.74
C ASN A 37 -7.71 -6.96 -4.67
N PRO A 38 -7.74 -7.55 -3.46
CA PRO A 38 -8.65 -7.14 -2.39
C PRO A 38 -8.10 -5.93 -1.62
N GLY A 39 -8.04 -4.76 -2.28
CA GLY A 39 -7.57 -3.50 -1.69
C GLY A 39 -8.55 -2.34 -1.86
N ALA A 40 -8.23 -1.21 -1.22
CA ALA A 40 -9.08 -0.01 -1.20
C ALA A 40 -9.50 0.50 -2.58
N THR A 41 -8.60 0.47 -3.58
CA THR A 41 -8.92 0.91 -4.95
C THR A 41 -10.04 0.07 -5.58
N ASN A 42 -9.99 -1.26 -5.42
CA ASN A 42 -11.03 -2.12 -5.97
C ASN A 42 -12.29 -2.11 -5.11
N ALA A 43 -12.16 -1.92 -3.80
CA ALA A 43 -13.29 -1.64 -2.92
C ALA A 43 -14.03 -0.37 -3.36
N TRP A 44 -13.29 0.68 -3.76
CA TRP A 44 -13.86 1.90 -4.33
C TRP A 44 -14.56 1.64 -5.68
N LYS A 45 -13.96 0.82 -6.55
CA LYS A 45 -14.58 0.44 -7.83
C LYS A 45 -15.85 -0.40 -7.65
N ALA A 46 -15.89 -1.26 -6.63
CA ALA A 46 -17.02 -2.16 -6.38
C ALA A 46 -18.19 -1.47 -5.65
N GLY A 47 -17.91 -0.65 -4.63
CA GLY A 47 -18.93 -0.07 -3.75
C GLY A 47 -18.85 1.44 -3.57
N GLY A 48 -18.09 2.14 -4.43
CA GLY A 48 -17.89 3.59 -4.35
C GLY A 48 -17.07 4.03 -3.14
N TRP A 49 -17.06 5.35 -2.90
CA TRP A 49 -16.28 5.96 -1.81
C TRP A 49 -16.70 5.46 -0.43
N ARG A 50 -17.99 5.12 -0.25
CA ARG A 50 -18.55 4.61 1.01
C ARG A 50 -17.96 3.26 1.41
N LEU A 51 -17.47 2.48 0.46
CA LEU A 51 -16.75 1.24 0.72
C LEU A 51 -15.24 1.43 0.65
N GLY A 52 -14.75 2.15 -0.37
CA GLY A 52 -13.33 2.36 -0.61
C GLY A 52 -12.61 3.13 0.51
N LEU A 53 -13.23 4.19 1.04
CA LEU A 53 -12.62 5.02 2.08
C LEU A 53 -12.47 4.28 3.42
N PRO A 54 -13.50 3.58 3.96
CA PRO A 54 -13.31 2.76 5.16
C PRO A 54 -12.23 1.68 5.00
N VAL A 55 -12.19 1.01 3.85
CA VAL A 55 -11.15 -0.01 3.56
C VAL A 55 -9.76 0.62 3.57
N LEU A 56 -9.60 1.80 2.95
CA LEU A 56 -8.33 2.54 2.96
C LEU A 56 -7.88 2.84 4.40
N LEU A 57 -8.77 3.39 5.22
CA LEU A 57 -8.47 3.79 6.59
C LEU A 57 -8.16 2.57 7.49
N LEU A 58 -8.89 1.47 7.32
CA LEU A 58 -8.67 0.25 8.10
C LEU A 58 -7.40 -0.49 7.68
N ASP A 59 -7.11 -0.57 6.38
CA ASP A 59 -5.85 -1.16 5.88
C ASP A 59 -4.63 -0.33 6.29
N PHE A 60 -4.78 0.98 6.39
CA PHE A 60 -3.79 1.87 6.97
C PHE A 60 -3.63 1.62 8.48
N ALA A 61 -4.73 1.69 9.24
CA ALA A 61 -4.72 1.64 10.70
C ALA A 61 -4.20 0.30 11.23
N LYS A 62 -4.53 -0.82 10.58
CA LYS A 62 -4.07 -2.16 11.00
C LYS A 62 -2.55 -2.33 10.89
N ALA A 63 -1.89 -1.52 10.06
CA ALA A 63 -0.44 -1.51 9.93
C ALA A 63 0.20 -0.42 10.79
N ALA A 64 -0.40 0.78 10.84
CA ALA A 64 0.10 1.88 11.65
C ALA A 64 0.13 1.56 13.14
N THR A 65 -0.97 1.00 13.66
CA THR A 65 -1.17 0.80 15.11
C THR A 65 -0.08 -0.08 15.75
N PRO A 66 0.18 -1.33 15.29
CA PRO A 66 1.19 -2.17 15.93
C PRO A 66 2.60 -1.59 15.81
N VAL A 67 2.92 -0.91 14.70
CA VAL A 67 4.24 -0.30 14.48
C VAL A 67 4.43 0.95 15.35
N ALA A 68 3.40 1.79 15.46
CA ALA A 68 3.42 2.96 16.33
C ALA A 68 3.56 2.56 17.80
N ILE A 69 2.83 1.53 18.25
CA ILE A 69 2.97 1.00 19.61
C ILE A 69 4.41 0.53 19.85
N ALA A 70 4.97 -0.26 18.95
CA ALA A 70 6.34 -0.76 19.09
C ALA A 70 7.37 0.38 19.12
N ARG A 71 7.32 1.31 18.16
CA ARG A 71 8.31 2.38 18.03
C ARG A 71 8.11 3.52 19.04
N GLN A 72 6.90 4.05 19.13
CA GLN A 72 6.64 5.32 19.83
C GLN A 72 6.34 5.10 21.32
N LEU A 73 5.66 4.01 21.67
CA LEU A 73 5.29 3.74 23.07
C LEU A 73 6.30 2.82 23.78
N TRP A 74 6.82 1.82 23.08
CA TRP A 74 7.73 0.83 23.67
C TRP A 74 9.20 1.03 23.29
N ALA A 75 9.50 2.05 22.48
CA ALA A 75 10.85 2.40 22.04
C ALA A 75 11.63 1.21 21.46
N TRP A 76 10.94 0.31 20.73
CA TRP A 76 11.61 -0.77 20.03
C TRP A 76 12.55 -0.20 18.96
N ASP A 77 13.69 -0.86 18.82
CA ASP A 77 14.77 -0.53 17.90
C ASP A 77 15.38 -1.81 17.29
N GLY A 78 16.37 -1.61 16.43
CA GLY A 78 17.17 -2.69 15.84
C GLY A 78 16.33 -3.75 15.11
N PRO A 79 16.77 -5.03 15.13
CA PRO A 79 16.13 -6.10 14.35
C PRO A 79 14.65 -6.35 14.68
N TRP A 80 14.23 -6.10 15.92
CA TRP A 80 12.84 -6.31 16.33
C TRP A 80 11.91 -5.23 15.78
N LEU A 81 12.38 -3.98 15.68
CA LEU A 81 11.64 -2.93 15.00
C LEU A 81 11.48 -3.25 13.50
N VAL A 82 12.53 -3.75 12.86
CA VAL A 82 12.46 -4.20 11.46
C VAL A 82 11.40 -5.29 11.29
N ALA A 83 11.46 -6.34 12.13
CA ALA A 83 10.52 -7.44 12.05
C ALA A 83 9.05 -7.00 12.24
N VAL A 84 8.77 -6.16 13.25
CA VAL A 84 7.41 -5.70 13.53
C VAL A 84 6.89 -4.73 12.48
N ALA A 85 7.77 -3.92 11.86
CA ALA A 85 7.42 -3.01 10.77
C ALA A 85 7.04 -3.75 9.48
N LEU A 86 7.69 -4.87 9.18
CA LEU A 86 7.38 -5.68 7.99
C LEU A 86 6.14 -6.57 8.19
N ALA A 87 5.92 -7.03 9.43
CA ALA A 87 4.88 -7.99 9.77
C ALA A 87 3.46 -7.64 9.26
N PRO A 88 2.89 -6.43 9.47
CA PRO A 88 1.52 -6.16 9.02
C PRO A 88 1.38 -6.09 7.50
N VAL A 89 2.43 -5.69 6.78
CA VAL A 89 2.40 -5.66 5.31
C VAL A 89 2.50 -7.07 4.75
N LEU A 90 3.35 -7.92 5.34
CA LEU A 90 3.41 -9.34 5.00
C LEU A 90 2.09 -10.04 5.32
N GLY A 91 1.46 -9.75 6.46
CA GLY A 91 0.13 -10.24 6.80
C GLY A 91 -0.92 -9.78 5.79
N HIS A 92 -0.91 -8.51 5.39
CA HIS A 92 -1.83 -7.97 4.38
C HIS A 92 -1.65 -8.68 3.03
N ARG A 93 -0.40 -8.92 2.60
CA ARG A 93 -0.09 -9.52 1.30
C ARG A 93 -0.33 -11.03 1.27
N PHE A 94 0.11 -11.74 2.32
CA PHE A 94 0.05 -13.20 2.44
C PHE A 94 -1.00 -13.63 3.47
N SER A 95 -2.14 -12.93 3.48
CA SER A 95 -3.19 -13.15 4.47
C SER A 95 -3.64 -14.62 4.48
N PRO A 96 -3.56 -15.31 5.64
CA PRO A 96 -4.09 -16.68 5.78
C PRO A 96 -5.59 -16.75 5.52
N PHE A 97 -6.34 -15.69 5.85
CA PHE A 97 -7.79 -15.59 5.59
C PHE A 97 -8.13 -15.56 4.10
N LEU A 98 -7.16 -15.22 3.25
CA LEU A 98 -7.30 -15.15 1.80
C LEU A 98 -6.42 -16.19 1.09
N ARG A 99 -6.02 -17.27 1.77
CA ARG A 99 -5.16 -18.33 1.22
C ARG A 99 -3.88 -17.79 0.57
N GLY A 100 -3.29 -16.76 1.17
CA GLY A 100 -2.07 -16.11 0.68
C GLY A 100 -2.27 -15.10 -0.46
N GLN A 101 -3.51 -14.82 -0.89
CA GLN A 101 -3.83 -13.92 -2.00
C GLN A 101 -4.39 -12.58 -1.50
N GLY A 102 -3.57 -11.84 -0.78
CA GLY A 102 -3.90 -10.53 -0.23
C GLY A 102 -3.67 -9.35 -1.20
N GLY A 103 -3.86 -8.12 -0.70
CA GLY A 103 -3.76 -6.90 -1.50
C GLY A 103 -2.32 -6.44 -1.77
N LYS A 104 -2.17 -5.39 -2.59
CA LYS A 104 -0.84 -4.82 -2.97
C LYS A 104 -0.13 -4.06 -1.84
N GLY A 105 -0.82 -3.73 -0.74
CA GLY A 105 -0.19 -3.20 0.47
C GLY A 105 0.12 -1.71 0.53
N VAL A 106 -0.26 -0.88 -0.46
CA VAL A 106 0.06 0.58 -0.44
C VAL A 106 -0.42 1.26 0.86
N ALA A 107 -1.69 1.10 1.22
CA ALA A 107 -2.26 1.70 2.44
C ALA A 107 -1.55 1.20 3.71
N ALA A 108 -1.23 -0.10 3.76
CA ALA A 108 -0.50 -0.69 4.87
C ALA A 108 0.92 -0.12 4.99
N VAL A 109 1.62 0.09 3.86
CA VAL A 109 2.96 0.70 3.85
C VAL A 109 2.91 2.16 4.32
N PHE A 110 1.92 2.96 3.90
CA PHE A 110 1.69 4.28 4.47
C PHE A 110 1.46 4.20 6.00
N GLY A 111 0.72 3.19 6.46
CA GLY A 111 0.52 2.94 7.89
C GLY A 111 1.83 2.65 8.62
N VAL A 112 2.66 1.73 8.11
CA VAL A 112 3.97 1.42 8.70
C VAL A 112 4.83 2.67 8.82
N TRP A 113 4.96 3.45 7.75
CA TRP A 113 5.74 4.70 7.78
C TRP A 113 5.16 5.74 8.73
N THR A 114 3.83 5.76 8.91
CA THR A 114 3.20 6.58 9.95
C THR A 114 3.61 6.11 11.35
N GLY A 115 3.65 4.81 11.60
CA GLY A 115 4.09 4.28 12.89
C GLY A 115 5.56 4.59 13.18
N LEU A 116 6.41 4.60 12.16
CA LEU A 116 7.85 4.87 12.29
C LEU A 116 8.18 6.36 12.42
N THR A 117 7.53 7.20 11.61
CA THR A 117 7.93 8.60 11.36
C THR A 117 6.81 9.62 11.65
N LEU A 118 5.70 9.16 12.22
CA LEU A 118 4.50 9.98 12.42
C LEU A 118 4.00 10.55 11.09
N ALA A 119 3.86 11.88 10.97
CA ALA A 119 3.35 12.49 9.74
C ALA A 119 4.39 12.56 8.61
N GLU A 120 5.69 12.45 8.91
CA GLU A 120 6.75 12.80 7.96
C GLU A 120 6.78 11.91 6.72
N GLY A 121 7.08 10.62 6.88
CA GLY A 121 7.15 9.66 5.79
C GLY A 121 5.88 9.57 4.93
N PRO A 122 4.67 9.41 5.52
CA PRO A 122 3.45 9.37 4.72
C PRO A 122 3.15 10.69 3.98
N LEU A 123 3.54 11.86 4.51
CA LEU A 123 3.38 13.12 3.77
C LEU A 123 4.31 13.19 2.57
N VAL A 124 5.59 12.84 2.72
CA VAL A 124 6.56 12.82 1.61
C VAL A 124 6.09 11.87 0.50
N MET A 125 5.76 10.63 0.87
CA MET A 125 5.23 9.65 -0.07
C MET A 125 3.93 10.13 -0.73
N GLY A 126 3.01 10.67 0.07
CA GLY A 126 1.68 11.10 -0.36
C GLY A 126 1.73 12.25 -1.35
N ILE A 127 2.54 13.27 -1.09
CA ILE A 127 2.71 14.43 -1.98
C ILE A 127 3.29 13.99 -3.32
N VAL A 128 4.36 13.21 -3.32
CA VAL A 128 5.01 12.77 -4.57
C VAL A 128 4.11 11.82 -5.35
N MET A 129 3.44 10.89 -4.67
CA MET A 129 2.48 9.99 -5.30
C MET A 129 1.29 10.77 -5.88
N ALA A 130 0.75 11.76 -5.17
CA ALA A 130 -0.35 12.60 -5.65
C ALA A 130 0.08 13.43 -6.87
N MET A 131 1.28 14.02 -6.85
CA MET A 131 1.85 14.73 -7.99
C MET A 131 2.02 13.80 -9.20
N ALA A 132 2.55 12.59 -9.01
CA ALA A 132 2.74 11.62 -10.07
C ALA A 132 1.39 11.16 -10.68
N LEU A 133 0.38 10.88 -9.85
CA LEU A 133 -0.94 10.42 -10.28
C LEU A 133 -1.77 11.53 -10.93
N LEU A 134 -1.88 12.69 -10.27
CA LEU A 134 -2.82 13.75 -10.66
C LEU A 134 -2.17 14.75 -11.62
N GLY A 135 -0.93 15.15 -11.36
CA GLY A 135 -0.20 16.11 -12.19
C GLY A 135 0.43 15.47 -13.42
N LEU A 136 1.17 14.38 -13.23
CA LEU A 136 1.95 13.75 -14.32
C LEU A 136 1.20 12.60 -15.03
N ARG A 137 0.06 12.16 -14.49
CA ARG A 137 -0.77 11.06 -14.99
C ARG A 137 -0.01 9.75 -15.18
N TRP A 138 0.84 9.42 -14.20
CA TRP A 138 1.58 8.16 -14.16
C TRP A 138 0.68 6.99 -13.79
N ARG A 139 1.09 5.78 -14.17
CA ARG A 139 0.51 4.54 -13.67
C ARG A 139 0.80 4.37 -12.18
N ASP A 140 -0.11 3.70 -11.50
CA ASP A 140 -0.09 3.46 -10.05
C ASP A 140 1.27 2.90 -9.58
N GLY A 141 1.80 1.87 -10.24
CA GLY A 141 3.10 1.29 -9.86
C GLY A 141 4.26 2.29 -9.87
N TRP A 142 4.35 3.12 -10.91
CA TRP A 142 5.40 4.14 -11.02
C TRP A 142 5.21 5.26 -10.01
N ALA A 143 3.96 5.68 -9.74
CA ALA A 143 3.68 6.69 -8.73
C ALA A 143 4.02 6.22 -7.32
N VAL A 144 3.73 4.95 -7.01
CA VAL A 144 4.09 4.33 -5.72
C VAL A 144 5.60 4.26 -5.54
N LEU A 145 6.34 3.84 -6.58
CA LEU A 145 7.81 3.80 -6.51
C LEU A 145 8.45 5.20 -6.46
N ALA A 146 7.86 6.19 -7.12
CA ALA A 146 8.30 7.59 -6.98
C ALA A 146 8.15 8.08 -5.53
N GLY A 147 7.04 7.75 -4.87
CA GLY A 147 6.84 8.02 -3.44
C GLY A 147 7.89 7.33 -2.56
N GLN A 148 8.22 6.06 -2.84
CA GLN A 148 9.29 5.36 -2.12
C GLN A 148 10.68 5.96 -2.36
N ALA A 149 10.98 6.38 -3.59
CA ALA A 149 12.25 7.03 -3.91
C ALA A 149 12.39 8.38 -3.18
N ALA A 150 11.32 9.17 -3.13
CA ALA A 150 11.29 10.42 -2.37
C ALA A 150 11.48 10.18 -0.87
N LEU A 151 10.85 9.14 -0.33
CA LEU A 151 11.05 8.75 1.06
C LEU A 151 12.50 8.36 1.34
N LEU A 152 13.16 7.59 0.45
CA LEU A 152 14.58 7.26 0.63
C LEU A 152 15.44 8.52 0.75
N VAL A 153 15.20 9.50 -0.13
CA VAL A 153 15.93 10.78 -0.11
C VAL A 153 15.71 11.50 1.22
N ASP A 154 14.48 11.55 1.72
CA ASP A 154 14.15 12.16 3.01
C ASP A 154 14.80 11.42 4.19
N LEU A 155 14.79 10.09 4.19
CA LEU A 155 15.47 9.25 5.18
C LEU A 155 16.98 9.53 5.25
N MET A 156 17.62 9.67 4.08
CA MET A 156 19.04 9.99 3.97
C MET A 156 19.33 11.42 4.43
N TRP A 157 18.51 12.38 3.98
CA TRP A 157 18.70 13.81 4.27
C TRP A 157 18.59 14.12 5.76
N ARG A 158 17.64 13.50 6.45
CA ARG A 158 17.39 13.73 7.89
C ARG A 158 18.25 12.86 8.80
N GLY A 159 19.02 11.92 8.23
CA GLY A 159 19.87 11.02 9.02
C GLY A 159 19.08 10.07 9.91
N HIS A 160 17.98 9.50 9.39
CA HIS A 160 17.18 8.53 10.14
C HIS A 160 17.99 7.27 10.50
N PRO A 161 17.65 6.60 11.62
CA PRO A 161 18.36 5.41 12.09
C PRO A 161 18.52 4.31 11.02
N LEU A 162 19.65 3.58 11.08
CA LEU A 162 20.02 2.57 10.09
C LEU A 162 19.00 1.43 9.97
N GLU A 163 18.25 1.13 11.02
CA GLU A 163 17.19 0.13 11.00
C GLU A 163 16.02 0.47 10.07
N MET A 164 15.83 1.74 9.67
CA MET A 164 14.79 2.12 8.71
C MET A 164 15.13 1.74 7.26
N TRP A 165 16.42 1.54 6.95
CA TRP A 165 16.90 1.19 5.61
C TRP A 165 16.46 -0.21 5.16
N PRO A 166 16.65 -1.28 5.95
CA PRO A 166 16.14 -2.61 5.57
C PRO A 166 14.61 -2.64 5.50
N ILE A 167 13.91 -1.84 6.33
CA ILE A 167 12.45 -1.69 6.25
C ILE A 167 12.07 -1.10 4.90
N TRP A 168 12.67 0.03 4.53
CA TRP A 168 12.43 0.69 3.24
C TRP A 168 12.72 -0.23 2.07
N LEU A 169 13.86 -0.91 2.08
CA LEU A 169 14.26 -1.81 1.00
C LEU A 169 13.25 -2.96 0.82
N ALA A 170 12.85 -3.60 1.92
CA ALA A 170 11.92 -4.72 1.88
C ALA A 170 10.50 -4.28 1.45
N LEU A 171 9.99 -3.17 1.97
CA LEU A 171 8.66 -2.66 1.60
C LEU A 171 8.63 -2.17 0.15
N THR A 172 9.69 -1.49 -0.30
CA THR A 172 9.83 -1.05 -1.70
C THR A 172 9.93 -2.25 -2.63
N GLY A 173 10.72 -3.27 -2.28
CA GLY A 173 10.82 -4.51 -3.05
C GLY A 173 9.48 -5.24 -3.16
N LEU A 174 8.71 -5.32 -2.07
CA LEU A 174 7.39 -5.95 -2.07
C LEU A 174 6.37 -5.17 -2.92
N LEU A 175 6.40 -3.83 -2.86
CA LEU A 175 5.58 -2.97 -3.71
C LEU A 175 5.98 -3.12 -5.18
N ALA A 176 7.27 -3.08 -5.50
CA ALA A 176 7.78 -3.27 -6.86
C ALA A 176 7.33 -4.63 -7.42
N TRP A 177 7.45 -5.70 -6.64
CA TRP A 177 6.97 -7.03 -7.03
C TRP A 177 5.45 -7.08 -7.25
N SER A 178 4.68 -6.38 -6.41
CA SER A 178 3.22 -6.30 -6.51
C SER A 178 2.74 -5.47 -7.70
N TYR A 179 3.59 -4.57 -8.21
CA TYR A 179 3.33 -3.69 -9.34
C TYR A 179 4.16 -4.03 -10.59
N ARG A 180 4.83 -5.19 -10.65
CA ARG A 180 5.72 -5.58 -11.75
C ARG A 180 5.10 -5.45 -13.14
N ASP A 181 3.80 -5.71 -13.27
CA ASP A 181 3.08 -5.63 -14.54
C ASP A 181 2.89 -4.17 -15.01
N ASP A 182 2.74 -3.24 -14.06
CA ASP A 182 2.70 -1.80 -14.34
C ASP A 182 4.09 -1.26 -14.68
N LEU A 183 5.13 -1.78 -14.00
CA LEU A 183 6.52 -1.35 -14.15
C LEU A 183 7.17 -1.87 -15.45
N GLY A 184 6.65 -2.96 -16.03
CA GLY A 184 7.04 -3.41 -17.37
C GLY A 184 6.53 -2.50 -18.50
N GLN A 185 5.74 -1.47 -18.19
CA GLN A 185 5.17 -0.53 -19.14
C GLN A 185 5.67 0.89 -18.85
N SER A 186 5.57 1.79 -19.84
CA SER A 186 5.95 3.19 -19.67
C SER A 186 5.16 3.86 -18.52
N PRO A 187 5.78 4.81 -17.78
CA PRO A 187 5.13 5.48 -16.66
C PRO A 187 3.82 6.16 -17.01
N ARG A 188 3.78 6.85 -18.16
CA ARG A 188 2.54 7.46 -18.67
C ARG A 188 1.78 6.47 -19.52
N ARG A 189 0.46 6.42 -19.33
CA ARG A 189 -0.41 5.68 -20.25
C ARG A 189 -0.31 6.34 -21.63
N PRO A 190 -0.18 5.57 -22.73
CA PRO A 190 -0.20 6.14 -24.07
C PRO A 190 -1.49 6.94 -24.23
N ILE A 191 -1.38 8.14 -24.79
CA ILE A 191 -2.54 8.92 -25.22
C ILE A 191 -3.22 8.02 -26.25
N ARG A 192 -4.35 7.39 -25.91
CA ARG A 192 -5.18 6.76 -26.92
C ARG A 192 -5.46 7.84 -27.95
N ALA A 193 -5.01 7.63 -29.18
CA ALA A 193 -5.46 8.44 -30.30
C ALA A 193 -6.99 8.45 -30.24
N ALA A 194 -7.55 9.61 -29.93
CA ALA A 194 -8.96 9.83 -30.18
C ALA A 194 -9.16 9.57 -31.68
N ALA A 195 -10.21 8.79 -32.01
CA ALA A 195 -10.67 8.43 -33.35
C ALA A 195 -10.18 7.07 -33.91
N GLN A 196 -10.86 6.00 -33.50
CA GLN A 196 -11.29 4.95 -34.44
C GLN A 196 -12.69 4.45 -34.04
N LYS A 197 -13.69 5.21 -34.48
CA LYS A 197 -15.11 4.84 -34.70
C LYS A 197 -15.60 5.84 -35.76
N SER A 198 -16.09 5.53 -36.96
CA SER A 198 -16.29 4.29 -37.73
C SER A 198 -16.51 4.72 -39.20
N PRO A 199 -16.10 3.95 -40.22
CA PRO A 199 -16.57 4.16 -41.58
C PRO A 199 -17.99 3.58 -41.72
N HIS A 200 -19.01 4.43 -41.69
CA HIS A 200 -20.34 4.07 -42.19
C HIS A 200 -20.80 5.10 -43.21
N SER A 201 -20.52 4.72 -44.46
CA SER A 201 -21.34 4.90 -45.64
C SER A 201 -22.83 5.07 -45.32
N ARG A 202 -23.42 6.16 -45.81
CA ARG A 202 -24.79 6.13 -46.32
C ARG A 202 -24.70 6.60 -47.77
N GLY A 203 -24.97 5.66 -48.67
CA GLY A 203 -25.59 5.99 -49.96
C GLY A 203 -27.05 6.35 -49.77
#